data_AF-A0A8X6RUI2-F1
#
_entry.id   AF-A0A8X6RUI2-F1
#
_cell.length_a   1.000
_cell.length_b   1.000
_cell.length_c   1.000
_cell.angle_alpha   90.00
_cell.angle_beta   90.00
_cell.angle_gamma   90.00
#
_symmetry.space_group_name_H-M   'P 1'
#
loop_
_entity.id
_entity.type
_entity.pdbx_description
1 polymer ?
#
loop_
_entity_poly.entity_id
_entity_poly.type
_entity_poly.pdbx_seq_one_letter_code
_entity_poly.pdbx_strand_id
1 'polypeptide(L)'
;MAVVSVSREVLIKQFQMYARCQGIFDVKDARHTGRPTIENVDQLTEIIEVDRHVSSPSIAQHLKIHHKTILSHLRKVGFKKKLHVWVPHQLIPKNMMDRISICKALAKRNEIDTFLKRMVTGDVKWVTYYDIVRKRSWSKCGEAAQKVAKTGLTTRKVLLCI
;
A
#
# COMPACT_ATOMS: atom_id res chain seq x y z
N MET A 1 30.79 -26.37 28.77
CA MET A 1 31.04 -24.97 28.34
C MET A 1 31.95 -25.03 27.14
N ALA A 2 31.49 -24.63 25.96
CA ALA A 2 32.34 -24.65 24.77
C ALA A 2 33.30 -23.45 24.82
N VAL A 3 34.60 -23.71 24.97
CA VAL A 3 35.63 -22.69 24.83
C VAL A 3 35.82 -22.47 23.34
N VAL A 4 35.24 -21.40 22.81
CA VAL A 4 35.48 -21.00 21.40
C VAL A 4 36.90 -20.46 21.32
N SER A 5 37.78 -21.15 20.61
CA SER A 5 39.14 -20.69 20.36
C SER A 5 39.13 -19.55 19.32
N VAL A 6 39.50 -18.35 19.75
CA VAL A 6 39.64 -17.16 18.89
C VAL A 6 41.13 -16.83 18.72
N SER A 7 41.55 -16.47 17.52
CA SER A 7 42.97 -16.17 17.24
C SER A 7 43.49 -14.98 18.06
N ARG A 8 44.75 -15.06 18.49
CA ARG A 8 45.46 -13.99 19.24
C ARG A 8 45.41 -12.64 18.50
N GLU A 9 45.43 -12.66 17.17
CA GLU A 9 45.34 -11.44 16.36
C GLU A 9 43.98 -10.75 16.47
N VAL A 10 42.89 -11.51 16.58
CA VAL A 10 41.54 -10.98 16.75
C VAL A 10 41.40 -10.34 18.13
N LEU A 11 41.95 -10.98 19.17
CA LEU A 11 41.98 -10.43 20.53
C LEU A 11 42.76 -9.10 20.60
N ILE A 12 43.91 -9.02 19.94
CA ILE A 12 44.72 -7.80 19.88
C ILE A 12 43.96 -6.67 19.17
N LYS A 13 43.34 -6.95 18.01
CA LYS A 13 42.53 -5.96 17.28
C LYS A 13 41.34 -5.46 18.10
N GLN A 14 40.66 -6.36 18.80
CA GLN A 14 39.54 -6.00 19.67
C GLN A 14 39.99 -5.10 20.83
N PHE A 15 41.09 -5.44 21.52
CA PHE A 15 41.61 -4.64 22.63
C PHE A 15 42.08 -3.26 22.18
N GLN A 16 42.74 -3.17 21.02
CA GLN A 16 43.13 -1.90 20.41
C GLN A 16 41.92 -1.04 20.05
N MET A 17 40.83 -1.62 19.54
CA MET A 17 39.57 -0.90 19.28
C MET A 17 38.99 -0.33 20.58
N TYR A 18 38.91 -1.14 21.65
CA TYR A 18 38.41 -0.71 22.96
C TYR A 18 39.21 0.44 23.56
N ALA A 19 40.54 0.40 23.46
CA ALA A 19 41.40 1.46 23.99
C ALA A 19 41.31 2.77 23.19
N ARG A 20 40.98 2.69 21.90
CA ARG A 20 40.96 3.85 20.98
C ARG A 20 39.61 4.56 20.93
N CYS A 21 38.51 3.85 21.18
CA CYS A 21 37.15 4.41 21.15
C CYS A 21 36.66 4.67 22.58
N GLN A 22 36.69 5.92 23.04
CA GLN A 22 36.10 6.36 24.32
C GLN A 22 34.60 6.01 24.39
N GLY A 23 34.24 4.80 24.85
CA GLY A 23 32.86 4.43 25.21
C GLY A 23 32.04 3.63 24.19
N ILE A 24 32.62 3.09 23.11
CA ILE A 24 31.89 2.19 22.19
C ILE A 24 32.17 0.73 22.60
N PHE A 25 31.21 0.13 23.32
CA PHE A 25 31.29 -1.27 23.79
C PHE A 25 30.47 -2.26 22.96
N ASP A 26 30.03 -1.87 21.75
CA ASP A 26 29.21 -2.75 20.92
C ASP A 26 30.06 -3.93 20.40
N VAL A 27 29.63 -5.14 20.75
CA VAL A 27 30.26 -6.42 20.35
C VAL A 27 29.78 -6.84 18.96
N LYS A 28 28.82 -6.13 18.37
CA LYS A 28 28.32 -6.42 17.02
C LYS A 28 29.35 -5.99 15.97
N ASP A 29 29.46 -6.81 14.93
CA ASP A 29 30.24 -6.47 13.76
C ASP A 29 29.78 -5.14 13.15
N ALA A 30 30.75 -4.33 12.74
CA ALA A 30 30.47 -3.12 11.98
C ALA A 30 29.73 -3.47 10.68
N ARG A 31 28.98 -2.51 10.15
CA ARG A 31 28.29 -2.70 8.86
C ARG A 31 29.30 -3.10 7.78
N HIS A 32 29.22 -4.34 7.33
CA HIS A 32 29.97 -4.79 6.17
C HIS A 32 29.44 -4.08 4.92
N THR A 33 30.34 -3.65 4.04
CA THR A 33 30.01 -2.98 2.77
C THR A 33 29.27 -3.89 1.79
N GLY A 34 29.25 -5.21 2.04
CA GLY A 34 28.49 -6.19 1.26
C GLY A 34 28.87 -6.21 -0.22
N ARG A 35 28.08 -6.91 -1.03
CA ARG A 35 28.21 -6.86 -2.49
C ARG A 35 27.60 -5.54 -2.98
N PRO A 36 28.32 -4.72 -3.79
CA PRO A 36 27.74 -3.53 -4.38
C PRO A 36 26.56 -3.95 -5.25
N THR A 37 25.36 -3.51 -4.87
CA THR A 37 24.17 -3.69 -5.68
C THR A 37 24.07 -2.43 -6.53
N ILE A 38 24.24 -2.55 -7.85
CA ILE A 38 23.90 -1.46 -8.77
C ILE A 38 22.37 -1.38 -8.73
N GLU A 39 21.84 -0.62 -7.79
CA GLU A 39 20.42 -0.40 -7.67
C GLU A 39 20.07 0.78 -8.60
N ASN A 40 19.55 0.49 -9.79
CA ASN A 40 18.93 1.48 -10.67
C ASN A 40 17.58 1.92 -10.07
N VAL A 41 17.59 2.43 -8.83
CA VAL A 41 16.40 2.87 -8.11
C VAL A 41 15.76 4.06 -8.80
N ASP A 42 16.59 5.00 -9.25
CA ASP A 42 16.14 6.25 -9.87
C ASP A 42 15.39 6.00 -11.19
N GLN A 43 15.91 5.09 -12.03
CA GLN A 43 15.25 4.68 -13.27
C GLN A 43 13.93 3.95 -13.00
N LEU A 44 13.88 3.15 -11.91
CA LEU A 44 12.66 2.45 -11.52
C LEU A 44 11.59 3.43 -11.02
N THR A 45 11.98 4.43 -10.24
CA THR A 45 11.05 5.47 -9.76
C THR A 45 10.52 6.32 -10.91
N GLU A 46 11.37 6.70 -11.86
CA GLU A 46 10.98 7.48 -13.04
C GLU A 46 9.90 6.77 -13.86
N ILE A 47 10.07 5.47 -14.14
CA ILE A 47 9.08 4.68 -14.89
C ILE A 47 7.72 4.66 -14.18
N ILE A 48 7.71 4.57 -12.85
CA ILE A 48 6.48 4.51 -12.04
C ILE A 48 5.81 5.89 -11.96
N GLU A 49 6.59 6.97 -11.95
CA GLU A 49 6.07 8.33 -11.96
C GLU A 49 5.38 8.67 -13.28
N VAL A 50 5.94 8.22 -14.41
CA VAL A 50 5.34 8.36 -15.74
C VAL A 50 4.05 7.56 -15.84
N ASP A 51 4.07 6.28 -15.45
CA ASP A 51 2.87 5.43 -15.44
C ASP A 51 2.83 4.53 -14.19
N ARG A 52 1.86 4.83 -13.31
CA ARG A 52 1.62 4.05 -12.07
C ARG A 52 0.96 2.70 -12.32
N HIS A 53 0.51 2.41 -13.54
CA HIS A 53 -0.19 1.18 -13.90
C HIS A 53 0.73 0.11 -14.51
N VAL A 54 2.01 0.42 -14.74
CA VAL A 54 2.97 -0.51 -15.34
C VAL A 54 3.07 -1.80 -14.52
N SER A 55 3.12 -2.94 -15.24
CA SER A 55 3.28 -4.25 -14.63
C SER A 55 4.74 -4.52 -14.27
N SER A 56 5.00 -5.19 -13.14
CA SER A 56 6.37 -5.53 -12.73
C SER A 56 7.15 -6.36 -13.77
N PRO A 57 6.53 -7.26 -14.58
CA PRO A 57 7.23 -7.92 -15.68
C PRO A 57 7.62 -6.97 -16.82
N SER A 58 6.80 -5.97 -17.14
CA SER A 58 7.12 -4.99 -18.18
C SER A 58 8.36 -4.15 -17.78
N ILE A 59 8.41 -3.72 -16.52
CA ILE A 59 9.58 -3.03 -15.97
C ILE A 59 10.83 -3.92 -16.02
N ALA A 60 10.67 -5.22 -15.74
CA ALA A 60 11.76 -6.20 -15.83
C ALA A 60 12.34 -6.31 -17.23
N GLN A 61 11.48 -6.35 -18.24
CA GLN A 61 11.89 -6.37 -19.63
C GLN A 61 12.56 -5.07 -20.05
N HIS A 62 12.02 -3.92 -19.63
CA HIS A 62 12.55 -2.60 -19.96
C HIS A 62 13.94 -2.36 -19.37
N LEU A 63 14.12 -2.65 -18.08
CA LEU A 63 15.39 -2.49 -17.38
C LEU A 63 16.37 -3.66 -17.61
N LYS A 64 15.94 -4.73 -18.28
CA LYS A 64 16.68 -6.00 -18.44
C LYS A 64 17.14 -6.58 -17.09
N ILE A 65 16.34 -6.40 -16.05
CA ILE A 65 16.59 -6.91 -14.69
C ILE A 65 15.61 -8.05 -14.41
N HIS A 66 16.07 -9.07 -13.69
CA HIS A 66 15.22 -10.18 -13.29
C HIS A 66 14.02 -9.72 -12.41
N HIS A 67 12.82 -10.23 -12.71
CA HIS A 67 11.55 -9.80 -12.10
C HIS A 67 11.54 -9.81 -10.56
N LYS A 68 12.12 -10.83 -9.92
CA LYS A 68 12.19 -10.91 -8.44
C LYS A 68 13.00 -9.76 -7.83
N THR A 69 14.05 -9.31 -8.52
CA THR A 69 14.90 -8.21 -8.05
C THR A 69 14.11 -6.91 -8.05
N ILE A 70 13.30 -6.67 -9.08
CA ILE A 70 12.40 -5.50 -9.14
C ILE A 70 11.36 -5.56 -8.03
N LEU A 71 10.74 -6.70 -7.76
CA LEU A 71 9.80 -6.84 -6.64
C LEU A 71 10.45 -6.59 -5.27
N SER A 72 11.74 -6.91 -5.13
CA SER A 72 12.52 -6.57 -3.92
C SER A 72 12.76 -5.06 -3.84
N HIS A 73 13.20 -4.45 -4.93
CA HIS A 73 13.48 -3.02 -5.01
C HIS A 73 12.22 -2.18 -4.78
N LEU A 74 11.10 -2.52 -5.42
CA LEU A 74 9.80 -1.86 -5.20
C LEU A 74 9.41 -1.88 -3.72
N ARG A 75 9.62 -3.02 -3.03
CA ARG A 75 9.35 -3.13 -1.59
C ARG A 75 10.32 -2.29 -0.75
N LYS A 76 11.61 -2.25 -1.10
CA LYS A 76 12.61 -1.40 -0.43
C LYS A 76 12.27 0.09 -0.55
N VAL A 77 11.82 0.54 -1.72
CA VAL A 77 11.42 1.94 -1.98
C VAL A 77 10.07 2.29 -1.34
N GLY A 78 9.28 1.28 -0.95
CA GLY A 78 7.99 1.47 -0.30
C GLY A 78 6.77 1.44 -1.23
N PHE A 79 6.97 1.11 -2.51
CA PHE A 79 5.86 0.91 -3.44
C PHE A 79 5.14 -0.41 -3.17
N LYS A 80 3.82 -0.34 -3.12
CA LYS A 80 2.93 -1.50 -3.01
C LYS A 80 1.78 -1.36 -3.99
N LYS A 81 1.52 -2.43 -4.75
CA LYS A 81 0.37 -2.48 -5.67
C LYS A 81 -0.93 -2.47 -4.86
N LYS A 82 -1.78 -1.48 -5.12
CA LYS A 82 -3.12 -1.33 -4.54
C LYS A 82 -4.14 -1.34 -5.68
N LEU A 83 -5.36 -1.77 -5.37
CA LEU A 83 -6.49 -1.59 -6.29
C LEU A 83 -6.96 -0.14 -6.19
N HIS A 84 -7.36 0.43 -7.33
CA HIS A 84 -8.00 1.74 -7.37
C HIS A 84 -9.35 1.70 -6.66
N VAL A 85 -9.75 2.85 -6.12
CA VAL A 85 -11.05 3.02 -5.47
C VAL A 85 -12.07 3.37 -6.54
N TRP A 86 -13.23 2.70 -6.52
CA TRP A 86 -14.35 3.07 -7.38
C TRP A 86 -14.92 4.42 -6.94
N VAL A 87 -14.94 5.38 -7.86
CA VAL A 87 -15.58 6.69 -7.68
C VAL A 87 -16.88 6.71 -8.49
N PRO A 88 -18.01 7.21 -7.96
CA PRO A 88 -19.31 7.11 -8.62
C PRO A 88 -19.36 7.75 -10.02
N HIS A 89 -18.76 8.93 -10.18
CA HIS A 89 -18.80 9.69 -11.43
C HIS A 89 -17.50 10.44 -11.67
N GLN A 90 -17.14 10.60 -12.94
CA GLN A 90 -16.10 11.52 -13.36
C GLN A 90 -16.66 12.95 -13.32
N LEU A 91 -16.10 13.80 -12.45
CA LEU A 91 -16.55 15.18 -12.30
C LEU A 91 -15.99 16.06 -13.42
N ILE A 92 -16.85 16.91 -13.97
CA ILE A 92 -16.48 18.00 -14.90
C ILE A 92 -15.99 19.20 -14.07
N PRO A 93 -15.05 20.04 -14.57
CA PRO A 93 -14.52 21.18 -13.82
C PRO A 93 -15.60 22.09 -13.20
N LYS A 94 -16.72 22.31 -13.90
CA LYS A 94 -17.88 23.04 -13.39
C LYS A 94 -18.45 22.40 -12.12
N ASN A 95 -18.78 21.11 -12.17
CA ASN A 95 -19.32 20.36 -11.03
C ASN A 95 -18.35 20.37 -9.84
N MET A 96 -17.03 20.37 -10.10
CA MET A 96 -16.03 20.47 -9.06
C MET A 96 -16.04 21.84 -8.37
N MET A 97 -16.09 22.93 -9.14
CA MET A 97 -16.18 24.29 -8.61
C MET A 97 -17.48 24.50 -7.83
N ASP A 98 -18.62 24.05 -8.37
CA ASP A 98 -19.92 24.16 -7.71
C ASP A 98 -19.91 23.44 -6.36
N ARG A 99 -19.40 22.20 -6.32
CA ARG A 99 -19.25 21.43 -5.07
C ARG A 99 -18.37 22.16 -4.04
N ILE A 100 -17.23 22.70 -4.47
CA ILE A 100 -16.33 23.44 -3.57
C ILE A 100 -17.03 24.68 -3.02
N SER A 101 -17.72 25.44 -3.88
CA SER A 101 -18.44 26.65 -3.50
C SER A 101 -19.54 26.36 -2.48
N ILE A 102 -20.39 25.35 -2.77
CA ILE A 102 -21.48 24.90 -1.89
C ILE A 102 -20.92 24.43 -0.55
N CYS A 103 -19.89 23.57 -0.55
CA CYS A 103 -19.28 23.09 0.69
C CYS A 103 -18.71 24.25 1.54
N LYS A 104 -18.03 25.22 0.93
CA LYS A 104 -17.52 26.41 1.64
C LYS A 104 -18.65 27.25 2.23
N ALA A 105 -19.73 27.46 1.48
CA ALA A 105 -20.89 28.22 1.96
C ALA A 105 -21.58 27.51 3.14
N LEU A 106 -21.79 26.20 3.05
CA LEU A 106 -22.39 25.40 4.11
C LEU A 106 -21.50 25.34 5.37
N ALA A 107 -20.18 25.25 5.20
CA ALA A 107 -19.23 25.27 6.32
C ALA A 107 -19.31 26.60 7.08
N LYS A 108 -19.23 27.73 6.37
CA LYS A 108 -19.38 29.07 6.97
C LYS A 108 -20.73 29.25 7.66
N ARG A 109 -21.81 28.77 7.05
CA ARG A 109 -23.14 28.83 7.67
C ARG A 109 -23.16 28.06 8.99
N ASN A 110 -22.54 26.88 9.03
CA ASN A 110 -22.52 26.05 10.23
C ASN A 110 -21.70 26.66 11.38
N GLU A 111 -20.69 27.47 11.07
CA GLU A 111 -19.94 28.25 12.08
C GLU A 111 -20.81 29.34 12.73
N ILE A 112 -21.72 29.95 11.96
CA ILE A 112 -22.59 31.04 12.43
C ILE A 112 -23.83 30.49 13.15
N ASP A 113 -24.54 29.54 12.54
CA ASP A 113 -25.70 28.86 13.12
C ASP A 113 -25.55 27.35 12.91
N THR A 114 -25.50 26.62 14.02
CA THR A 114 -25.29 25.16 14.02
C THR A 114 -26.55 24.42 13.55
N PHE A 115 -26.75 24.40 12.24
CA PHE A 115 -27.95 23.84 11.62
C PHE A 115 -27.92 22.30 11.52
N LEU A 116 -26.77 21.66 11.71
CA LEU A 116 -26.65 20.20 11.60
C LEU A 116 -27.59 19.45 12.57
N LYS A 117 -27.86 20.00 13.76
CA LYS A 117 -28.81 19.41 14.73
C LYS A 117 -30.28 19.49 14.29
N ARG A 118 -30.58 20.41 13.36
CA ARG A 118 -31.94 20.63 12.81
C ARG A 118 -32.11 19.98 11.44
N MET A 119 -31.05 19.40 10.89
CA MET A 119 -31.06 18.86 9.53
C MET A 119 -31.76 17.50 9.50
N VAL A 120 -32.79 17.39 8.66
CA VAL A 120 -33.45 16.13 8.32
C VAL A 120 -33.02 15.77 6.91
N THR A 121 -32.48 14.57 6.72
CA THR A 121 -32.04 14.05 5.42
C THR A 121 -32.85 12.82 5.08
N GLY A 122 -33.30 12.72 3.83
CA GLY A 122 -33.87 11.50 3.30
C GLY A 122 -33.13 11.04 2.05
N ASP A 123 -33.15 9.75 1.80
CA ASP A 123 -32.57 9.14 0.60
C ASP A 123 -33.35 7.88 0.22
N VAL A 124 -33.25 7.49 -1.05
CA VAL A 124 -33.94 6.33 -1.60
C VAL A 124 -32.91 5.30 -2.04
N LYS A 125 -32.97 4.12 -1.41
CA LYS A 125 -32.02 3.03 -1.66
C LYS A 125 -32.74 1.76 -2.11
N TRP A 126 -32.28 1.18 -3.20
CA TRP A 126 -32.67 -0.17 -3.61
C TRP A 126 -31.96 -1.20 -2.72
N VAL A 127 -32.74 -2.04 -2.05
CA VAL A 127 -32.24 -3.17 -1.23
C VAL A 127 -32.61 -4.49 -1.91
N THR A 128 -31.61 -5.33 -2.14
CA THR A 128 -31.78 -6.69 -2.66
C THR A 128 -32.06 -7.67 -1.53
N TYR A 129 -32.95 -8.65 -1.74
CA TYR A 129 -33.23 -9.69 -0.74
C TYR A 129 -32.04 -10.61 -0.46
N TYR A 130 -31.23 -10.90 -1.49
CA TYR A 130 -30.08 -11.79 -1.39
C TYR A 130 -28.81 -11.02 -1.75
N ASP A 131 -28.02 -10.64 -0.75
CA ASP A 131 -26.71 -10.03 -0.96
C ASP A 131 -25.63 -11.11 -1.00
N ILE A 132 -25.31 -11.61 -2.20
CA ILE A 132 -24.25 -12.60 -2.39
C ILE A 132 -22.92 -11.88 -2.53
N VAL A 133 -22.22 -11.72 -1.41
CA VAL A 133 -20.85 -11.19 -1.38
C VAL A 133 -19.85 -12.31 -1.63
N ARG A 134 -18.87 -12.05 -2.50
CA ARG A 134 -17.72 -12.96 -2.69
C ARG A 134 -16.89 -13.01 -1.41
N LYS A 135 -16.86 -14.17 -0.75
CA LYS A 135 -16.03 -14.42 0.43
C LYS A 135 -14.67 -14.99 0.02
N ARG A 136 -13.63 -14.68 0.80
CA ARG A 136 -12.34 -15.36 0.70
C ARG A 136 -12.34 -16.54 1.66
N SER A 137 -11.93 -17.70 1.17
CA SER A 137 -11.70 -18.90 1.97
C SER A 137 -10.23 -19.31 1.89
N TRP A 138 -9.76 -20.02 2.91
CA TRP A 138 -8.46 -20.67 2.89
C TRP A 138 -8.60 -22.01 2.14
N SER A 139 -7.73 -22.26 1.16
CA SER A 139 -7.65 -23.53 0.41
C SER A 139 -6.19 -23.94 0.25
N LYS A 140 -5.91 -25.23 0.03
CA LYS A 140 -4.52 -25.67 -0.21
C LYS A 140 -4.03 -25.20 -1.58
N CYS A 141 -2.70 -25.19 -1.74
CA CYS A 141 -2.09 -24.82 -3.01
C CYS A 141 -2.45 -25.85 -4.10
N GLY A 142 -2.96 -25.38 -5.24
CA GLY A 142 -3.42 -26.22 -6.35
C GLY A 142 -4.88 -26.69 -6.27
N GLU A 143 -5.55 -26.51 -5.14
CA GLU A 143 -6.99 -26.82 -5.04
C GLU A 143 -7.83 -25.78 -5.78
N ALA A 144 -8.90 -26.25 -6.43
CA ALA A 144 -9.83 -25.37 -7.11
C ALA A 144 -10.54 -24.44 -6.12
N ALA A 145 -10.63 -23.15 -6.46
CA ALA A 145 -11.38 -22.20 -5.67
C ALA A 145 -12.88 -22.56 -5.64
N GLN A 146 -13.51 -22.34 -4.49
CA GLN A 146 -14.96 -22.54 -4.36
C GLN A 146 -15.70 -21.62 -5.34
N LYS A 147 -16.58 -22.21 -6.15
CA LYS A 147 -17.39 -21.46 -7.12
C LYS A 147 -18.63 -20.91 -6.43
N VAL A 148 -18.85 -19.61 -6.55
CA VAL A 148 -20.08 -18.93 -6.11
C VAL A 148 -20.75 -18.33 -7.35
N ALA A 149 -22.00 -18.72 -7.61
CA ALA A 149 -22.77 -18.17 -8.72
C ALA A 149 -23.04 -16.67 -8.50
N LYS A 150 -22.90 -15.87 -9.56
CA LYS A 150 -23.35 -14.46 -9.51
C LYS A 150 -24.88 -14.45 -9.51
N THR A 151 -25.48 -13.57 -8.71
CA THR A 151 -26.91 -13.30 -8.79
C THR A 151 -27.25 -12.70 -10.16
N GLY A 152 -28.36 -13.16 -10.75
CA GLY A 152 -28.91 -12.53 -11.95
C GLY A 152 -29.34 -11.09 -11.69
N LEU A 153 -29.37 -10.25 -12.73
CA LEU A 153 -29.76 -8.84 -12.64
C LEU A 153 -31.22 -8.63 -12.18
N THR A 154 -32.04 -9.68 -12.28
CA THR A 154 -33.48 -9.75 -12.03
C THR A 154 -33.86 -10.29 -10.64
N THR A 155 -32.95 -10.24 -9.65
CA THR A 155 -33.31 -10.56 -8.26
C THR A 155 -34.40 -9.63 -7.73
N ARG A 156 -35.28 -10.14 -6.86
CA ARG A 156 -36.28 -9.33 -6.13
C ARG A 156 -35.57 -8.18 -5.39
N LYS A 157 -36.09 -6.96 -5.55
CA LYS A 157 -35.59 -5.72 -4.91
C LYS A 157 -36.75 -5.01 -4.24
N VAL A 158 -36.46 -4.32 -3.14
CA VAL A 158 -37.40 -3.41 -2.46
C VAL A 158 -36.80 -2.02 -2.48
N LEU A 159 -37.65 -1.01 -2.64
CA LEU A 159 -37.28 0.39 -2.51
C LEU A 159 -37.42 0.79 -1.05
N LEU A 160 -36.33 1.19 -0.42
CA LEU A 160 -36.34 1.77 0.92
C LEU A 160 -36.26 3.29 0.78
N CYS A 161 -37.23 3.99 1.36
CA CYS A 161 -37.22 5.45 1.50
C CYS A 161 -36.97 5.77 2.98
N ILE A 162 -35.92 6.53 3.26
CA ILE A 162 -35.54 6.98 4.61
C ILE A 162 -35.81 8.48 4.70
#